data_AF-A0A7S2M8K9-F1
#
_entry.id   AF-A0A7S2M8K9-F1
#
_cell.length_a   1.000
_cell.length_b   1.000
_cell.length_c   1.000
_cell.angle_alpha   90.00
_cell.angle_beta   90.00
_cell.angle_gamma   90.00
#
_symmetry.space_group_name_H-M   'P 1'
#
loop_
_entity.id
_entity.type
_entity.pdbx_description
1 polymer ?
#
loop_
_entity_poly.entity_id
_entity_poly.type
_entity_poly.pdbx_seq_one_letter_code
_entity_poly.pdbx_strand_id
1 'polypeptide(L)'
;NERFRPLITPRADETYCEGYSATEKKAVSEEIIHHIASLDPPGRFLKREGRGQVSRGLNGPWEELSRKEALKKTCQALRDCNRGDRETYANGVAAPEDVKVVADEIATGAATQGVSLKDLAARSVVESSERTQEKLREAMQEAGVPDDQIEEQLKRQRADPTYVIPGFAETSQGTFAPISNPGYGHQPSIMEMMGPDGVPVQHQVVLPMPGQMPGLYSQYPHPAMDMPPIDPVAVAAARAAAGYVHPNDLEKQKAAAAEAVTNAEEDHEATEAAVAAAQEAEAEDTEV
;
A
#
# COMPACT_ATOMS: atom_id res chain seq x y z
N ASN A 1 9.23 -17.44 -18.53
CA ASN A 1 8.51 -18.25 -17.52
C ASN A 1 9.46 -19.24 -16.86
N GLU A 2 10.32 -19.90 -17.65
CA GLU A 2 11.26 -20.90 -17.13
C GLU A 2 12.27 -20.37 -16.12
N ARG A 3 12.77 -19.14 -16.30
CA ARG A 3 13.63 -18.46 -15.31
C ARG A 3 12.86 -17.87 -14.12
N PHE A 4 11.58 -17.60 -14.28
CA PHE A 4 10.77 -16.89 -13.28
C PHE A 4 10.28 -17.81 -12.17
N ARG A 5 9.85 -19.02 -12.51
CA ARG A 5 9.34 -19.99 -11.52
C ARG A 5 10.40 -20.41 -10.49
N PRO A 6 11.65 -20.73 -10.88
CA PRO A 6 12.71 -21.08 -9.94
C PRO A 6 13.11 -19.95 -8.97
N LEU A 7 12.80 -18.69 -9.28
CA LEU A 7 13.04 -17.57 -8.35
C LEU A 7 11.93 -17.42 -7.30
N ILE A 8 10.73 -17.90 -7.62
CA ILE A 8 9.56 -17.83 -6.75
C ILE A 8 9.55 -18.98 -5.76
N THR A 9 9.88 -20.19 -6.21
CA THR A 9 9.80 -21.41 -5.38
C THR A 9 10.63 -21.34 -4.09
N PRO A 10 11.88 -20.85 -4.07
CA PRO A 10 12.67 -20.71 -2.84
C PRO A 10 12.11 -19.68 -1.86
N ARG A 11 11.24 -18.78 -2.34
CA ARG A 11 10.55 -17.77 -1.54
C ARG A 11 9.16 -18.22 -1.08
N ALA A 12 8.84 -19.51 -1.21
CA ALA A 12 7.62 -20.07 -0.66
C ALA A 12 7.66 -19.99 0.86
N ASP A 13 6.64 -19.37 1.44
CA ASP A 13 6.48 -19.13 2.87
C ASP A 13 4.98 -19.18 3.15
N GLU A 14 4.55 -20.13 3.99
CA GLU A 14 3.15 -20.31 4.38
C GLU A 14 2.56 -19.04 4.99
N THR A 15 3.39 -18.25 5.66
CA THR A 15 3.00 -16.98 6.28
C THR A 15 2.94 -15.83 5.27
N TYR A 16 3.34 -16.01 4.01
CA TYR A 16 3.36 -14.94 3.01
C TYR A 16 1.98 -14.29 2.81
N CYS A 17 0.92 -15.09 2.78
CA CYS A 17 -0.43 -14.57 2.52
C CYS A 17 -0.95 -13.69 3.67
N GLU A 18 -0.70 -14.10 4.92
CA GLU A 18 -1.31 -13.52 6.11
C GLU A 18 -0.37 -12.61 6.89
N GLY A 19 0.90 -13.00 7.01
CA GLY A 19 1.91 -12.34 7.84
C GLY A 19 2.65 -11.19 7.17
N TYR A 20 2.66 -11.11 5.83
CA TYR A 20 3.36 -10.06 5.12
C TYR A 20 2.43 -8.88 4.80
N SER A 21 2.94 -7.67 5.06
CA SER A 21 2.35 -6.40 4.67
C SER A 21 2.35 -6.21 3.15
N ALA A 22 1.56 -5.25 2.67
CA ALA A 22 1.51 -4.93 1.24
C ALA A 22 2.86 -4.42 0.70
N THR A 23 3.62 -3.69 1.52
CA THR A 23 4.94 -3.15 1.17
C THR A 23 6.00 -4.24 1.11
N GLU A 24 6.01 -5.19 2.04
CA GLU A 24 6.93 -6.35 2.01
C GLU A 24 6.66 -7.22 0.77
N LYS A 25 5.39 -7.54 0.49
CA LYS A 25 4.99 -8.29 -0.73
C LYS A 25 5.46 -7.59 -2.01
N LYS A 26 5.34 -6.25 -2.03
CA LYS A 26 5.80 -5.41 -3.13
C LYS A 26 7.33 -5.48 -3.27
N ALA A 27 8.07 -5.35 -2.17
CA ALA A 27 9.53 -5.35 -2.19
C ALA A 27 10.11 -6.68 -2.69
N VAL A 28 9.61 -7.82 -2.19
CA VAL A 28 10.00 -9.16 -2.68
C VAL A 28 9.71 -9.30 -4.18
N SER A 29 8.57 -8.78 -4.64
CA SER A 29 8.21 -8.82 -6.06
C SER A 29 9.13 -7.94 -6.92
N GLU A 30 9.50 -6.77 -6.42
CA GLU A 30 10.45 -5.87 -7.11
C GLU A 30 11.85 -6.45 -7.18
N GLU A 31 12.31 -7.15 -6.15
CA GLU A 31 13.59 -7.85 -6.12
C GLU A 31 13.67 -8.91 -7.24
N ILE A 32 12.64 -9.75 -7.37
CA ILE A 32 12.55 -10.76 -8.44
C ILE A 32 12.56 -10.10 -9.83
N ILE A 33 11.81 -9.01 -10.01
CA ILE A 33 11.74 -8.28 -11.28
C ILE A 33 13.10 -7.67 -11.63
N HIS A 34 13.75 -7.04 -10.64
CA HIS A 34 15.07 -6.45 -10.80
C HIS A 34 16.10 -7.51 -11.17
N HIS A 35 16.09 -8.67 -10.48
CA HIS A 35 16.99 -9.77 -10.78
C HIS A 35 16.81 -10.26 -12.23
N ILE A 36 15.57 -10.48 -12.68
CA ILE A 36 15.29 -10.87 -14.07
C ILE A 36 15.78 -9.82 -15.07
N ALA A 37 15.57 -8.54 -14.78
CA ALA A 37 16.03 -7.45 -15.63
C ALA A 37 17.56 -7.32 -15.67
N SER A 38 18.27 -7.77 -14.64
CA SER A 38 19.74 -7.72 -14.54
C SER A 38 20.47 -8.88 -15.23
N LEU A 39 19.76 -9.88 -15.75
CA LEU A 39 20.35 -11.00 -16.48
C LEU A 39 21.02 -10.52 -17.78
N ASP A 40 21.91 -11.34 -18.34
CA ASP A 40 22.53 -11.10 -19.64
C ASP A 40 22.15 -12.24 -20.63
N PRO A 41 21.26 -11.99 -21.62
CA PRO A 41 20.56 -10.73 -21.90
C PRO A 41 19.45 -10.42 -20.87
N PRO A 42 19.02 -9.14 -20.75
CA PRO A 42 18.04 -8.72 -19.76
C PRO A 42 16.69 -9.41 -20.02
N GLY A 43 16.16 -10.04 -18.98
CA GLY A 43 14.86 -10.69 -19.02
C GLY A 43 13.73 -9.67 -19.14
N ARG A 44 12.71 -10.01 -19.93
CA ARG A 44 11.54 -9.17 -20.19
C ARG A 44 10.27 -9.88 -19.76
N PHE A 45 9.35 -9.15 -19.14
CA PHE A 45 8.02 -9.66 -18.84
C PHE A 45 7.15 -9.43 -20.06
N LEU A 46 6.69 -10.51 -20.68
CA LEU A 46 5.92 -10.43 -21.92
C LEU A 46 4.47 -10.87 -21.70
N LYS A 47 3.56 -10.23 -22.42
CA LYS A 47 2.14 -10.60 -22.52
C LYS A 47 1.75 -10.61 -23.99
N ARG A 48 0.86 -11.53 -24.40
CA ARG A 48 0.28 -11.48 -25.74
C ARG A 48 -0.82 -10.44 -25.79
N GLU A 49 -0.75 -9.57 -26.78
CA GLU A 49 -1.85 -8.68 -27.15
C GLU A 49 -3.04 -9.51 -27.66
N GLY A 50 -4.28 -9.03 -27.50
CA GLY A 50 -5.47 -9.74 -28.02
C GLY A 50 -6.39 -10.37 -26.97
N ARG A 51 -6.77 -9.60 -25.94
CA ARG A 51 -7.94 -9.92 -25.08
C ARG A 51 -9.30 -9.73 -25.80
N GLY A 52 -9.32 -9.83 -27.13
CA GLY A 52 -10.56 -9.89 -27.90
C GLY A 52 -11.26 -11.24 -27.70
N GLN A 53 -12.59 -11.22 -27.84
CA GLN A 53 -13.63 -12.24 -27.64
C GLN A 53 -13.34 -13.71 -28.04
N VAL A 54 -12.20 -14.03 -28.67
CA VAL A 54 -11.81 -15.38 -29.09
C VAL A 54 -10.97 -16.06 -28.00
N SER A 55 -11.72 -16.57 -27.02
CA SER A 55 -11.51 -17.61 -25.98
C SER A 55 -10.13 -18.06 -25.46
N ARG A 56 -8.98 -17.81 -26.11
CA ARG A 56 -7.67 -18.24 -25.59
C ARG A 56 -6.51 -17.26 -25.75
N GLY A 57 -6.69 -16.09 -26.38
CA GLY A 57 -5.66 -15.02 -26.39
C GLY A 57 -4.26 -15.48 -26.84
N LEU A 58 -4.21 -16.56 -27.63
CA LEU A 58 -2.97 -17.16 -28.11
C LEU A 58 -2.52 -16.52 -29.43
N ASN A 59 -3.33 -15.69 -30.08
CA ASN A 59 -2.98 -15.05 -31.34
C ASN A 59 -2.77 -13.55 -31.10
N GLY A 60 -1.53 -13.10 -31.23
CA GLY A 60 -1.14 -11.69 -31.08
C GLY A 60 0.37 -11.54 -30.88
N PRO A 61 0.94 -10.36 -31.20
CA PRO A 61 2.34 -10.07 -30.92
C PRO A 61 2.59 -10.11 -29.40
N TRP A 62 3.84 -10.39 -29.03
CA TRP A 62 4.30 -10.25 -27.65
C TRP A 62 4.61 -8.78 -27.38
N GLU A 63 3.95 -8.23 -26.37
CA GLU A 63 4.19 -6.89 -25.86
C GLU A 63 4.87 -6.99 -24.50
N GLU A 64 5.77 -6.05 -24.21
CA GLU A 64 6.36 -5.92 -22.89
C GLU A 64 5.34 -5.39 -21.89
N LEU A 65 5.23 -6.09 -20.76
CA LEU A 65 4.47 -5.64 -19.63
C LEU A 65 5.15 -4.44 -19.00
N SER A 66 4.34 -3.44 -18.66
CA SER A 66 4.82 -2.34 -17.82
C SER A 66 5.32 -2.88 -16.46
N ARG A 67 6.26 -2.17 -15.83
CA ARG A 67 6.79 -2.55 -14.50
C ARG A 67 5.68 -2.75 -13.47
N LYS A 68 4.63 -1.90 -13.51
CA LYS A 68 3.46 -1.99 -12.62
C LYS A 68 2.65 -3.28 -12.87
N GLU A 69 2.51 -3.72 -14.11
CA GLU A 69 1.85 -4.99 -14.43
C GLU A 69 2.71 -6.20 -14.09
N ALA A 70 4.02 -6.14 -14.36
CA ALA A 70 4.97 -7.17 -13.95
C ALA A 70 4.90 -7.38 -12.43
N LEU A 71 4.88 -6.30 -11.64
CA LEU A 71 4.72 -6.34 -10.18
C LEU A 71 3.43 -7.06 -9.77
N LYS A 72 2.29 -6.68 -10.36
CA LYS A 72 1.00 -7.35 -10.09
C LYS A 72 1.05 -8.85 -10.41
N LYS A 73 1.72 -9.22 -11.51
CA LYS A 73 1.88 -10.61 -11.94
C LYS A 73 2.80 -11.39 -11.01
N THR A 74 3.89 -10.78 -10.54
CA THR A 74 4.80 -11.39 -9.56
C THR A 74 4.14 -11.59 -8.20
N CYS A 75 3.43 -10.58 -7.69
CA CYS A 75 2.62 -10.74 -6.47
C CYS A 75 1.59 -11.85 -6.61
N GLN A 76 0.94 -11.98 -7.78
CA GLN A 76 -0.01 -13.07 -8.02
C GLN A 76 0.69 -14.42 -8.02
N ALA A 77 1.84 -14.54 -8.67
CA ALA A 77 2.60 -15.77 -8.75
C ALA A 77 3.11 -16.23 -7.37
N LEU A 78 3.60 -15.30 -6.53
CA LEU A 78 3.99 -15.58 -5.14
C LEU A 78 2.79 -16.07 -4.32
N ARG A 79 1.61 -15.45 -4.47
CA ARG A 79 0.38 -15.94 -3.81
C ARG A 79 -0.01 -17.33 -4.29
N ASP A 80 0.07 -17.58 -5.60
CA ASP A 80 -0.30 -18.86 -6.19
C ASP A 80 0.68 -19.98 -5.83
N CYS A 81 1.95 -19.65 -5.56
CA CYS A 81 2.96 -20.61 -5.10
C CYS A 81 2.76 -21.05 -3.65
N ASN A 82 2.16 -20.20 -2.82
CA ASN A 82 1.86 -20.48 -1.41
C ASN A 82 0.47 -21.09 -1.19
N ARG A 83 -0.21 -21.48 -2.28
CA ARG A 83 -1.50 -22.14 -2.24
C ARG A 83 -1.32 -23.66 -2.24
N GLY A 84 -1.76 -24.32 -1.17
CA GLY A 84 -1.68 -25.78 -1.03
C GLY A 84 -2.44 -26.55 -2.11
N ASP A 85 -3.48 -25.96 -2.72
CA ASP A 85 -4.23 -26.57 -3.83
C ASP A 85 -3.49 -26.49 -5.19
N ARG A 86 -2.33 -25.83 -5.26
CA ARG A 86 -1.57 -25.61 -6.49
C ARG A 86 -0.12 -26.11 -6.38
N GLU A 87 0.04 -27.43 -6.27
CA GLU A 87 1.35 -28.11 -6.25
C GLU A 87 2.19 -27.91 -7.54
N THR A 88 1.61 -27.38 -8.62
CA THR A 88 2.20 -27.41 -9.97
C THR A 88 2.91 -26.13 -10.40
N TYR A 89 3.07 -25.12 -9.54
CA TYR A 89 3.72 -23.88 -9.97
C TYR A 89 5.21 -24.06 -10.30
N ALA A 90 5.89 -24.99 -9.62
CA ALA A 90 7.32 -25.27 -9.81
C ALA A 90 7.60 -26.57 -10.61
N ASN A 91 6.65 -27.49 -10.66
CA ASN A 91 6.90 -28.83 -11.20
C ASN A 91 7.15 -28.81 -12.71
N GLY A 92 8.28 -29.40 -13.13
CA GLY A 92 8.59 -29.69 -14.53
C GLY A 92 9.38 -28.63 -15.27
N VAL A 93 9.85 -27.57 -14.61
CA VAL A 93 10.68 -26.55 -15.26
C VAL A 93 12.12 -26.62 -14.74
N ALA A 94 13.04 -27.06 -15.59
CA ALA A 94 14.45 -27.09 -15.26
C ALA A 94 14.96 -25.66 -15.05
N ALA A 95 15.43 -25.35 -13.84
CA ALA A 95 15.98 -24.05 -13.52
C ALA A 95 17.28 -23.82 -14.30
N PRO A 96 17.40 -22.72 -15.06
CA PRO A 96 18.66 -22.32 -15.67
C PRO A 96 19.74 -22.04 -14.62
N GLU A 97 21.00 -22.29 -14.94
CA GLU A 97 22.11 -22.26 -13.98
C GLU A 97 22.32 -20.88 -13.35
N ASP A 98 22.17 -19.82 -14.15
CA ASP A 98 22.22 -18.41 -13.70
C ASP A 98 21.20 -18.12 -12.59
N VAL A 99 20.01 -18.70 -12.72
CA VAL A 99 18.92 -18.51 -11.75
C VAL A 99 19.10 -19.38 -10.51
N LYS A 100 19.64 -20.59 -10.67
CA LYS A 100 19.90 -21.50 -9.55
C LYS A 100 20.87 -20.90 -8.55
N VAL A 101 21.97 -20.30 -9.01
CA VAL A 101 22.96 -19.68 -8.13
C VAL A 101 22.30 -18.66 -7.22
N VAL A 102 21.44 -17.79 -7.76
CA VAL A 102 20.75 -16.77 -6.95
C VAL A 102 19.69 -17.37 -6.04
N ALA A 103 18.94 -18.37 -6.52
CA ALA A 103 17.99 -19.10 -5.69
C ALA A 103 18.69 -19.77 -4.49
N ASP A 104 19.85 -20.39 -4.74
CA ASP A 104 20.66 -21.05 -3.72
C ASP A 104 21.31 -20.03 -2.79
N GLU A 105 21.78 -18.88 -3.28
CA GLU A 105 22.30 -17.78 -2.44
C GLU A 105 21.24 -17.21 -1.51
N ILE A 106 19.98 -17.10 -1.94
CA ILE A 106 18.89 -16.62 -1.09
C ILE A 106 18.53 -17.68 -0.06
N ALA A 107 18.41 -18.94 -0.48
CA ALA A 107 18.10 -20.05 0.42
C ALA A 107 19.21 -20.27 1.46
N THR A 108 20.46 -20.27 1.01
CA THR A 108 21.62 -20.45 1.90
C THR A 108 21.91 -19.21 2.72
N GLY A 109 21.76 -18.01 2.17
CA GLY A 109 21.94 -16.74 2.88
C GLY A 109 20.94 -16.58 4.02
N ALA A 110 19.66 -16.83 3.77
CA ALA A 110 18.62 -16.80 4.81
C ALA A 110 18.91 -17.84 5.91
N ALA A 111 19.26 -19.07 5.51
CA ALA A 111 19.60 -20.14 6.45
C ALA A 111 20.86 -19.84 7.28
N THR A 112 21.90 -19.28 6.65
CA THR A 112 23.19 -19.00 7.30
C THR A 112 23.07 -17.85 8.30
N GLN A 113 22.29 -16.82 7.96
CA GLN A 113 22.07 -15.68 8.85
C GLN A 113 21.02 -15.98 9.94
N GLY A 114 20.24 -17.06 9.79
CA GLY A 114 19.12 -17.38 10.69
C GLY A 114 18.01 -16.33 10.63
N VAL A 115 17.93 -15.57 9.54
CA VAL A 115 16.97 -14.48 9.34
C VAL A 115 15.78 -15.03 8.57
N SER A 116 14.56 -14.77 9.04
CA SER A 116 13.37 -15.23 8.34
C SER A 116 13.21 -14.53 6.98
N LEU A 117 12.54 -15.18 6.02
CA LEU A 117 12.23 -14.56 4.72
C LEU A 117 11.43 -13.25 4.90
N LYS A 118 10.59 -13.19 5.93
CA LYS A 118 9.84 -11.99 6.29
C LYS A 118 10.76 -10.86 6.74
N ASP A 119 11.75 -11.15 7.58
CA ASP A 119 12.72 -10.15 8.03
C ASP A 119 13.59 -9.64 6.87
N LEU A 120 13.96 -10.53 5.94
CA LEU A 120 14.63 -10.12 4.69
C LEU A 120 13.74 -9.19 3.85
N ALA A 121 12.45 -9.51 3.73
CA ALA A 121 11.49 -8.66 3.05
C ALA A 121 11.36 -7.29 3.73
N ALA A 122 11.24 -7.25 5.06
CA ALA A 122 11.19 -6.01 5.84
C ALA A 122 12.46 -5.17 5.65
N ARG A 123 13.64 -5.80 5.65
CA ARG A 123 14.92 -5.13 5.36
C ARG A 123 14.95 -4.57 3.94
N SER A 124 14.48 -5.31 2.95
CA SER A 124 14.41 -4.84 1.56
C SER A 124 13.47 -3.63 1.39
N VAL A 125 12.43 -3.51 2.22
CA VAL A 125 11.57 -2.31 2.27
C VAL A 125 12.36 -1.12 2.78
N VAL A 126 13.16 -1.28 3.84
CA VAL A 126 14.00 -0.20 4.37
C VAL A 126 15.03 0.22 3.33
N GLU A 127 15.79 -0.72 2.77
CA GLU A 127 16.81 -0.44 1.76
C GLU A 127 16.22 0.23 0.49
N SER A 128 15.03 -0.19 0.03
CA SER A 128 14.36 0.45 -1.10
C SER A 128 13.87 1.86 -0.77
N SER A 129 13.44 2.10 0.46
CA SER A 129 13.05 3.44 0.92
C SER A 129 14.25 4.38 1.02
N GLU A 130 15.41 3.89 1.49
CA GLU A 130 16.66 4.63 1.57
C GLU A 130 17.18 4.99 0.18
N ARG A 131 17.20 4.04 -0.77
CA ARG A 131 17.56 4.33 -2.17
C ARG A 131 16.64 5.38 -2.80
N THR A 132 15.35 5.36 -2.45
CA THR A 132 14.38 6.34 -2.95
C THR A 132 14.67 7.72 -2.36
N GLN A 133 14.98 7.80 -1.06
CA GLN A 133 15.40 9.03 -0.38
C GLN A 133 16.70 9.60 -0.93
N GLU A 134 17.67 8.75 -1.26
CA GLU A 134 18.95 9.16 -1.84
C GLU A 134 18.76 9.77 -3.24
N LYS A 135 17.98 9.11 -4.12
CA LYS A 135 17.64 9.66 -5.43
C LYS A 135 16.88 10.98 -5.34
N LEU A 136 16.01 11.10 -4.34
CA LEU A 136 15.24 12.32 -4.09
C LEU A 136 16.14 13.45 -3.58
N ARG A 137 17.07 13.13 -2.67
CA ARG A 137 18.12 14.06 -2.22
C ARG A 137 18.94 14.57 -3.40
N GLU A 138 19.43 13.68 -4.24
CA GLU A 138 20.20 14.02 -5.43
C GLU A 138 19.42 14.94 -6.37
N ALA A 139 18.16 14.60 -6.68
CA ALA A 139 17.29 15.42 -7.53
C ALA A 139 17.01 16.82 -6.93
N MET A 140 16.85 16.92 -5.60
CA MET A 140 16.65 18.20 -4.93
C MET A 140 17.93 19.05 -4.91
N GLN A 141 19.09 18.43 -4.71
CA GLN A 141 20.39 19.10 -4.79
C GLN A 141 20.66 19.61 -6.21
N GLU A 142 20.36 18.81 -7.25
CA GLU A 142 20.48 19.23 -8.65
C GLU A 142 19.56 20.42 -8.98
N ALA A 143 18.37 20.48 -8.38
CA ALA A 143 17.46 21.61 -8.50
C ALA A 143 17.87 22.85 -7.69
N GLY A 144 18.96 22.80 -6.92
CA GLY A 144 19.47 23.90 -6.12
C GLY A 144 18.68 24.17 -4.83
N VAL A 145 17.97 23.17 -4.29
CA VAL A 145 17.29 23.29 -3.00
C VAL A 145 18.34 23.28 -1.87
N PRO A 146 18.28 24.18 -0.86
CA PRO A 146 19.22 24.18 0.26
C PRO A 146 19.19 22.87 1.07
N ASP A 147 20.34 22.38 1.52
CA ASP A 147 20.46 21.10 2.25
C ASP A 147 19.55 21.03 3.50
N ASP A 148 19.42 22.12 4.25
CA ASP A 148 18.53 22.20 5.42
C ASP A 148 17.07 21.90 5.06
N GLN A 149 16.60 22.39 3.90
CA GLN A 149 15.25 22.10 3.41
C GLN A 149 15.13 20.66 2.94
N ILE A 150 16.17 20.12 2.29
CA ILE A 150 16.16 18.71 1.85
C ILE A 150 16.03 17.78 3.05
N GLU A 151 16.80 18.01 4.10
CA GLU A 151 16.74 17.20 5.32
C GLU A 151 15.38 17.31 6.02
N GLU A 152 14.78 18.50 6.04
CA GLU A 152 13.42 18.67 6.55
C GLU A 152 12.39 17.87 5.75
N GLN A 153 12.46 17.91 4.40
CA GLN A 153 11.53 17.16 3.56
C GLN A 153 11.72 15.65 3.69
N LEU A 154 12.96 15.15 3.75
CA LEU A 154 13.24 13.74 3.97
C LEU A 154 12.78 13.28 5.35
N LYS A 155 12.92 14.13 6.38
CA LYS A 155 12.38 13.83 7.72
C LYS A 155 10.86 13.69 7.71
N ARG A 156 10.15 14.55 6.97
CA ARG A 156 8.68 14.45 6.78
C ARG A 156 8.30 13.17 6.05
N GLN A 157 9.03 12.80 5.00
CA GLN A 157 8.80 11.56 4.25
C GLN A 157 9.07 10.29 5.10
N ARG A 158 10.05 10.33 6.00
CA ARG A 158 10.29 9.23 6.96
C ARG A 158 9.15 9.10 7.98
N ALA A 159 8.60 10.23 8.42
CA ALA A 159 7.47 10.24 9.34
C ALA A 159 6.17 9.79 8.66
N ASP A 160 5.98 10.16 7.38
CA ASP A 160 4.83 9.80 6.56
C ASP A 160 5.28 9.37 5.15
N PRO A 161 5.29 8.07 4.85
CA PRO A 161 5.62 7.55 3.53
C PRO A 161 4.67 8.01 2.41
N THR A 162 3.48 8.52 2.75
CA THR A 162 2.51 9.07 1.79
C THR A 162 2.76 10.55 1.48
N TYR A 163 3.70 11.18 2.18
CA TYR A 163 4.08 12.57 1.96
C TYR A 163 4.69 12.75 0.56
N VAL A 164 4.02 13.53 -0.27
CA VAL A 164 4.52 13.95 -1.59
C VAL A 164 5.29 15.25 -1.43
N ILE A 165 6.57 15.26 -1.81
CA ILE A 165 7.39 16.47 -1.76
C ILE A 165 6.88 17.48 -2.80
N PRO A 166 6.45 18.68 -2.38
CA PRO A 166 6.00 19.70 -3.31
C PRO A 166 7.06 20.03 -4.35
N GLY A 167 6.67 20.13 -5.62
CA GLY A 167 7.57 20.51 -6.70
C GLY A 167 8.40 19.38 -7.30
N PHE A 168 8.32 18.15 -6.79
CA PHE A 168 8.97 16.97 -7.37
C PHE A 168 7.95 15.87 -7.68
N ALA A 169 8.17 15.16 -8.79
CA ALA A 169 7.39 13.99 -9.16
C ALA A 169 8.30 12.81 -9.51
N GLU A 170 7.86 11.60 -9.17
CA GLU A 170 8.53 10.37 -9.60
C GLU A 170 8.30 10.16 -11.11
N THR A 171 9.39 9.96 -11.84
CA THR A 171 9.37 9.66 -13.27
C THR A 171 9.01 8.20 -13.53
N SER A 172 8.67 7.84 -14.76
CA SER A 172 8.44 6.44 -15.14
C SER A 172 9.68 5.54 -14.97
N GLN A 173 10.87 6.15 -14.89
CA GLN A 173 12.15 5.49 -14.65
C GLN A 173 12.46 5.31 -13.14
N GLY A 174 11.58 5.81 -12.24
CA GLY A 174 11.82 5.77 -10.80
C GLY A 174 12.94 6.71 -10.33
N THR A 175 13.15 7.80 -11.07
CA THR A 175 13.93 8.97 -10.63
C THR A 175 12.98 10.09 -10.22
N PHE A 176 13.46 11.15 -9.56
CA PHE A 176 12.64 12.32 -9.25
C PHE A 176 13.05 13.48 -10.15
N ALA A 177 12.07 14.25 -10.62
CA ALA A 177 12.31 15.44 -11.43
C ALA A 177 11.46 16.62 -10.92
N PRO A 178 11.98 17.86 -10.98
CA PRO A 178 11.21 19.04 -10.62
C PRO A 178 10.05 19.26 -11.60
N ILE A 179 8.86 19.52 -11.07
CA ILE A 179 7.62 19.74 -11.84
C ILE A 179 7.73 21.00 -12.74
N SER A 180 8.57 21.96 -12.34
CA SER A 180 8.84 23.19 -13.10
C SER A 180 9.64 22.95 -14.40
N ASN A 181 10.19 21.75 -14.61
CA ASN A 181 10.96 21.47 -15.81
C ASN A 181 10.02 21.46 -17.05
N PRO A 182 10.25 22.26 -18.10
CA PRO A 182 9.33 22.45 -19.24
C PRO A 182 8.94 21.17 -20.00
N GLY A 183 9.66 20.06 -19.78
CA GLY A 183 9.31 18.74 -20.32
C GLY A 183 8.24 17.96 -19.53
N TYR A 184 7.93 18.38 -18.29
CA TYR A 184 6.96 17.72 -17.40
C TYR A 184 5.65 18.50 -17.20
N GLY A 185 5.64 19.80 -17.53
CA GLY A 185 4.52 20.70 -17.21
C GLY A 185 3.34 20.72 -18.18
N HIS A 186 3.45 20.18 -19.40
CA HIS A 186 2.40 20.29 -20.43
C HIS A 186 2.24 19.01 -21.26
N GLN A 187 2.22 17.84 -20.62
CA GLN A 187 1.14 16.94 -21.02
C GLN A 187 -0.07 17.50 -20.28
N PRO A 188 -0.96 18.31 -20.91
CA PRO A 188 -2.27 18.50 -20.32
C PRO A 188 -2.72 17.09 -19.97
N SER A 189 -3.24 16.85 -18.77
CA SER A 189 -3.98 15.64 -18.51
C SER A 189 -5.05 15.62 -19.60
N ILE A 190 -4.78 14.93 -20.72
CA ILE A 190 -5.75 14.68 -21.75
C ILE A 190 -6.64 13.72 -21.01
N MET A 191 -7.63 14.30 -20.34
CA MET A 191 -8.75 13.57 -19.82
C MET A 191 -9.42 13.07 -21.10
N GLU A 192 -8.97 11.91 -21.58
CA GLU A 192 -9.53 11.22 -22.72
C GLU A 192 -10.96 10.86 -22.33
N MET A 193 -11.85 11.84 -22.54
CA MET A 193 -13.27 11.59 -22.51
C MET A 193 -13.54 10.71 -23.73
N MET A 194 -13.82 9.42 -23.47
CA MET A 194 -14.42 8.58 -24.48
C MET A 194 -15.75 9.24 -24.86
N GLY A 195 -15.88 9.60 -26.14
CA GLY A 195 -17.18 9.97 -26.67
C GLY A 195 -18.16 8.79 -26.55
N PRO A 196 -19.47 9.03 -26.70
CA PRO A 196 -20.50 7.98 -26.66
C PRO A 196 -20.25 6.84 -27.66
N ASP A 197 -19.40 7.08 -28.67
CA ASP A 197 -19.07 6.15 -29.75
C ASP A 197 -17.81 5.31 -29.46
N GLY A 198 -17.18 5.49 -28.30
CA GLY A 198 -15.95 4.79 -27.89
C GLY A 198 -14.67 5.25 -28.58
N VAL A 199 -14.74 6.31 -29.39
CA VAL A 199 -13.57 6.92 -30.04
C VAL A 199 -13.00 8.03 -29.14
N PRO A 200 -11.68 8.05 -28.87
CA PRO A 200 -11.06 9.12 -28.09
C PRO A 200 -11.18 10.44 -28.85
N VAL A 201 -11.90 11.40 -28.27
CA VAL A 201 -12.04 12.74 -28.85
C VAL A 201 -10.92 13.61 -28.27
N GLN A 202 -9.92 13.96 -29.09
CA GLN A 202 -8.94 14.98 -28.72
C GLN A 202 -9.60 16.36 -28.77
N HIS A 203 -10.18 16.79 -27.66
CA HIS A 203 -10.50 18.22 -27.49
C HIS A 203 -9.25 18.94 -26.99
N GLN A 204 -8.70 19.82 -27.82
CA GLN A 204 -7.90 20.93 -27.31
C GLN A 204 -8.82 21.77 -26.44
N VAL A 205 -8.76 21.56 -25.12
CA VAL A 205 -9.42 22.45 -24.16
C VAL A 205 -8.66 23.76 -24.21
N VAL A 206 -9.11 24.67 -25.08
CA VAL A 206 -8.77 26.08 -24.96
C VAL A 206 -9.40 26.52 -23.65
N LEU A 207 -8.58 26.65 -22.61
CA LEU A 207 -9.03 27.19 -21.33
C LEU A 207 -9.68 28.55 -21.61
N PRO A 208 -10.98 28.72 -21.33
CA PRO A 208 -11.65 29.99 -21.56
C PRO A 208 -10.93 31.04 -20.70
N MET A 209 -10.55 32.15 -21.34
CA MET A 209 -9.99 33.28 -20.60
C MET A 209 -10.97 33.70 -19.49
N PRO A 210 -10.47 34.06 -18.29
CA PRO A 210 -11.31 34.47 -17.18
C PRO A 210 -12.12 35.70 -17.59
N GLY A 211 -13.44 35.55 -17.77
CA GLY A 211 -14.33 36.67 -18.08
C GLY A 211 -15.66 36.35 -18.78
N GLN A 212 -15.86 35.16 -19.34
CA GLN A 212 -17.13 34.79 -19.98
C GLN A 212 -17.60 33.42 -19.50
N MET A 213 -18.41 33.41 -18.45
CA MET A 213 -19.22 32.25 -18.08
C MET A 213 -20.62 32.42 -18.70
N PRO A 214 -20.98 31.68 -19.77
CA PRO A 214 -22.36 31.61 -20.22
C PRO A 214 -23.19 30.90 -19.14
N GLY A 215 -24.22 31.58 -18.64
CA GLY A 215 -25.12 31.08 -17.61
C GLY A 215 -26.02 29.94 -18.11
N LEU A 216 -25.46 28.73 -18.22
CA LEU A 216 -26.24 27.51 -18.34
C LEU A 216 -26.63 27.04 -16.94
N TYR A 217 -27.74 27.58 -16.44
CA TYR A 217 -28.46 27.00 -15.32
C TYR A 217 -28.97 25.61 -15.75
N SER A 218 -28.27 24.56 -15.32
CA SER A 218 -28.78 23.19 -15.39
C SER A 218 -30.02 23.08 -14.50
N GLN A 219 -31.20 23.01 -15.13
CA GLN A 219 -32.49 22.78 -14.48
C GLN A 219 -32.72 21.30 -14.13
N TYR A 220 -31.68 20.45 -14.15
CA TYR A 220 -31.84 19.09 -13.66
C TYR A 220 -31.93 19.10 -12.13
N PRO A 221 -33.04 18.60 -11.54
CA PRO A 221 -33.12 18.43 -10.10
C PRO A 221 -32.00 17.48 -9.68
N HIS A 222 -31.00 18.00 -8.97
CA HIS A 222 -29.95 17.19 -8.40
C HIS A 222 -30.60 16.21 -7.41
N PRO A 223 -30.48 14.88 -7.61
CA PRO A 223 -31.07 13.89 -6.71
C PRO A 223 -30.51 13.92 -5.28
N ALA A 224 -29.58 14.82 -4.99
CA ALA A 224 -28.99 15.02 -3.67
C ALA A 224 -29.86 15.88 -2.73
N MET A 225 -30.84 16.64 -3.23
CA MET A 225 -31.62 17.57 -2.40
C MET A 225 -32.89 16.96 -1.77
N ASP A 226 -33.32 15.77 -2.22
CA ASP A 226 -34.53 15.09 -1.74
C ASP A 226 -34.25 13.79 -0.96
N MET A 227 -33.00 13.53 -0.57
CA MET A 227 -32.77 12.44 0.38
C MET A 227 -33.33 12.83 1.75
N PRO A 228 -34.19 11.99 2.38
CA PRO A 228 -34.62 12.24 3.75
C PRO A 228 -33.39 12.36 4.65
N PRO A 229 -33.43 13.23 5.68
CA PRO A 229 -32.31 13.39 6.60
C PRO A 229 -31.90 12.03 7.13
N ILE A 230 -30.61 11.74 6.99
CA ILE A 230 -30.04 10.45 7.36
C ILE A 230 -30.25 10.26 8.87
N ASP A 231 -31.04 9.24 9.24
CA ASP A 231 -31.25 8.88 10.64
C ASP A 231 -29.92 8.38 11.23
N PRO A 232 -29.34 9.10 12.20
CA PRO A 232 -28.05 8.73 12.80
C PRO A 232 -28.11 7.36 13.49
N VAL A 233 -29.28 6.93 13.96
CA VAL A 233 -29.47 5.62 14.61
C VAL A 233 -29.38 4.49 13.58
N ALA A 234 -30.01 4.67 12.42
CA ALA A 234 -29.94 3.70 11.32
C ALA A 234 -28.51 3.54 10.79
N VAL A 235 -27.73 4.64 10.71
CA VAL A 235 -26.32 4.59 10.30
C VAL A 235 -25.46 3.87 11.34
N ALA A 236 -25.66 4.13 12.62
CA ALA A 236 -24.94 3.43 13.69
C ALA A 236 -25.25 1.92 13.67
N ALA A 237 -26.51 1.53 13.51
CA ALA A 237 -26.93 0.13 13.40
C ALA A 237 -26.34 -0.56 12.16
N ALA A 238 -26.32 0.12 11.01
CA ALA A 238 -25.72 -0.40 9.79
C ALA A 238 -24.19 -0.57 9.92
N ARG A 239 -23.50 0.35 10.59
CA ARG A 239 -22.06 0.24 10.88
C ARG A 239 -21.74 -0.91 11.82
N ALA A 240 -22.54 -1.07 12.87
CA ALA A 240 -22.42 -2.20 13.80
C ALA A 240 -22.64 -3.54 13.08
N ALA A 241 -23.66 -3.63 12.21
CA ALA A 241 -23.92 -4.83 11.41
C ALA A 241 -22.80 -5.14 10.41
N ALA A 242 -22.13 -4.11 9.88
CA ALA A 242 -21.00 -4.25 8.96
C ALA A 242 -19.66 -4.56 9.66
N GLY A 243 -19.62 -4.61 10.99
CA GLY A 243 -18.39 -4.82 11.76
C GLY A 243 -17.38 -3.67 11.63
N TYR A 244 -17.81 -2.50 11.15
CA TYR A 244 -16.94 -1.33 11.01
C TYR A 244 -17.01 -0.50 12.28
N VAL A 245 -15.90 -0.48 13.03
CA VAL A 245 -15.73 0.39 14.21
C VAL A 245 -14.99 1.65 13.76
N HIS A 246 -15.63 2.81 13.86
CA HIS A 246 -15.00 4.08 13.50
C HIS A 246 -13.91 4.45 14.53
N PRO A 247 -12.77 5.04 14.15
CA PRO A 247 -11.69 5.43 15.08
C PRO A 247 -12.17 6.28 16.26
N ASN A 248 -13.06 7.24 16.00
CA ASN A 248 -13.66 8.07 17.07
C ASN A 248 -14.55 7.27 18.04
N ASP A 249 -15.15 6.16 17.61
CA ASP A 249 -15.95 5.30 18.49
C ASP A 249 -15.03 4.46 19.39
N LEU A 250 -13.86 4.07 18.88
CA LEU A 250 -12.78 3.44 19.65
C LEU A 250 -12.23 4.38 20.74
N GLU A 251 -12.04 5.66 20.43
CA GLU A 251 -11.62 6.66 21.42
C GLU A 251 -12.69 6.88 22.49
N LYS A 252 -13.97 6.95 22.10
CA LYS A 252 -15.09 7.04 23.06
C LYS A 252 -15.22 5.79 23.92
N GLN A 253 -15.03 4.60 23.35
CA GLN A 253 -15.04 3.35 24.12
C GLN A 253 -13.87 3.28 25.10
N LYS A 254 -12.68 3.75 24.71
CA LYS A 254 -11.53 3.85 25.62
C LYS A 254 -11.75 4.86 26.74
N ALA A 255 -12.36 6.02 26.43
CA ALA A 255 -12.70 7.02 27.43
C ALA A 255 -13.74 6.49 28.43
N ALA A 256 -14.80 5.84 27.94
CA ALA A 256 -15.81 5.23 28.79
C ALA A 256 -15.25 4.06 29.63
N ALA A 257 -14.33 3.27 29.07
CA ALA A 257 -13.65 2.21 29.82
C ALA A 257 -12.74 2.78 30.91
N ALA A 258 -12.02 3.88 30.64
CA ALA A 258 -11.20 4.55 31.65
C ALA A 258 -12.06 5.13 32.79
N GLU A 259 -13.19 5.74 32.46
CA GLU A 259 -14.15 6.27 33.45
C GLU A 259 -14.80 5.16 34.29
N ALA A 260 -15.06 3.98 33.69
CA ALA A 260 -15.56 2.83 34.43
C ALA A 260 -14.53 2.27 35.42
N VAL A 261 -13.24 2.31 35.08
CA VAL A 261 -12.15 1.88 35.97
C VAL A 261 -12.02 2.85 37.15
N THR A 262 -12.08 4.15 36.92
CA THR A 262 -12.01 5.13 38.01
C THR A 262 -13.18 4.99 38.98
N ASN A 263 -14.40 4.79 38.48
CA ASN A 263 -15.55 4.59 39.35
C ASN A 263 -15.46 3.29 40.16
N ALA A 264 -14.87 2.23 39.58
CA ALA A 264 -14.67 0.97 40.30
C ALA A 264 -13.59 1.06 41.40
N GLU A 265 -12.56 1.89 41.21
CA GLU A 265 -11.56 2.17 42.23
C GLU A 265 -12.14 2.97 43.41
N GLU A 266 -12.98 3.98 43.13
CA GLU A 266 -13.69 4.75 44.16
C GLU A 266 -14.65 3.88 44.99
N ASP A 267 -15.37 2.96 44.34
CA ASP A 267 -16.25 2.00 45.03
C ASP A 267 -15.44 1.03 45.94
N HIS A 268 -14.25 0.60 45.49
CA HIS A 268 -13.39 -0.28 46.29
C HIS A 268 -12.86 0.44 47.54
N GLU A 269 -12.38 1.68 47.41
CA GLU A 269 -11.88 2.47 48.54
C GLU A 269 -12.98 2.76 49.57
N ALA A 270 -14.21 3.04 49.12
CA ALA A 270 -15.36 3.22 50.00
C ALA A 270 -15.71 1.94 50.79
N THR A 271 -15.56 0.76 50.17
CA THR A 271 -15.80 -0.51 50.87
C THR A 271 -14.72 -0.82 51.91
N GLU A 272 -13.45 -0.56 51.64
CA GLU A 272 -12.37 -0.75 52.62
C GLU A 272 -12.53 0.18 53.83
N ALA A 273 -12.89 1.45 53.60
CA ALA A 273 -13.15 2.39 54.69
C ALA A 273 -14.33 1.97 55.58
N ALA A 274 -15.40 1.40 55.00
CA ALA A 274 -16.54 0.89 55.75
C ALA A 274 -16.18 -0.35 56.59
N VAL A 275 -15.34 -1.24 56.07
CA VAL A 275 -14.87 -2.43 56.81
C VAL A 275 -13.97 -2.03 57.98
N ALA A 276 -13.08 -1.06 57.78
CA ALA A 276 -12.22 -0.55 58.86
C ALA A 276 -13.04 0.09 59.99
N ALA A 277 -14.06 0.90 59.66
CA ALA A 277 -14.94 1.51 60.65
C ALA A 277 -15.78 0.49 61.44
N ALA A 278 -16.22 -0.59 60.79
CA ALA A 278 -16.95 -1.67 61.47
C ALA A 278 -16.05 -2.45 62.45
N GLN A 279 -14.79 -2.68 62.10
CA GLN A 279 -13.81 -3.35 62.98
C GLN A 279 -13.46 -2.51 64.22
N GLU A 280 -13.40 -1.19 64.08
CA GLU A 280 -13.14 -0.28 65.21
C GLU A 280 -14.33 -0.22 66.18
N ALA A 281 -15.56 -0.27 65.68
CA ALA A 281 -16.77 -0.33 66.50
C ALA A 281 -16.93 -1.66 67.28
N GLU A 282 -16.52 -2.80 66.71
CA GLU A 282 -16.52 -4.08 67.44
C GLU A 282 -15.46 -4.15 68.54
N ALA A 283 -14.35 -3.41 68.41
CA ALA A 283 -13.30 -3.37 69.41
C ALA A 283 -13.69 -2.57 70.66
N GLU A 284 -14.55 -1.55 70.54
CA GLU A 284 -15.02 -0.76 71.69
C GLU A 284 -16.09 -1.48 72.53
N ASP A 285 -16.84 -2.44 71.97
CA ASP A 285 -17.91 -3.16 72.69
C ASP A 285 -17.38 -4.36 73.51
N THR A 286 -16.07 -4.64 73.46
CA THR A 286 -15.43 -5.74 74.23
C THR A 286 -14.72 -5.30 75.52
N GLU A 287 -14.71 -4.00 75.86
CA GLU A 287 -14.06 -3.45 77.07
C GLU A 287 -15.00 -3.09 78.24
N VAL A 288 -16.28 -3.51 78.21
CA VAL A 288 -17.26 -3.30 79.31
C VAL A 288 -17.56 -4.59 80.08
#